data_AF-A0A118DDG5-F1
#
_entry.id   AF-A0A118DDG5-F1
#
_cell.length_a   1.000
_cell.length_b   1.000
_cell.length_c   1.000
_cell.angle_alpha   90.00
_cell.angle_beta   90.00
_cell.angle_gamma   90.00
#
_symmetry.space_group_name_H-M   'P 1'
#
loop_
_entity.id
_entity.type
_entity.pdbx_description
1 polymer ?
#
loop_
_entity_poly.entity_id
_entity_poly.type
_entity_poly.pdbx_seq_one_letter_code
_entity_poly.pdbx_strand_id
1 'polypeptide(L)'
;MTKVYPTPITSVVVSPPKSSAASKNPVVFTVWKKSLLFNYDGFPVFDSNGNLVFRVDNYVTGGNGEIVLMDAFGRSVVTIGRKRKSLSDTWQVYDGETTLVPRFSVTKHMNIFNTKSLAYVCKEGSSKNNNTRILMYEIDGSYAQ
;
A
#
# COMPACT_ATOMS: atom_id res chain seq x y z
N MET A 1 8.03 -6.08 35.14
CA MET A 1 7.38 -5.48 33.95
C MET A 1 8.35 -4.51 33.32
N THR A 2 8.89 -4.81 32.13
CA THR A 2 9.84 -3.92 31.46
C THR A 2 9.07 -2.84 30.71
N LYS A 3 9.20 -1.60 31.19
CA LYS A 3 8.55 -0.42 30.62
C LYS A 3 9.47 0.13 29.54
N VAL A 4 9.11 -0.07 28.27
CA VAL A 4 9.84 0.47 27.12
C VAL A 4 9.28 1.87 26.85
N TYR A 5 10.16 2.87 26.87
CA TYR A 5 9.82 4.24 26.52
C TYR A 5 10.15 4.48 25.03
N PRO A 6 9.26 5.10 24.24
CA PRO A 6 9.61 5.56 22.91
C PRO A 6 10.68 6.65 23.04
N THR A 7 11.84 6.45 22.41
CA THR A 7 12.86 7.49 22.32
C THR A 7 12.39 8.63 21.40
N PRO A 8 12.67 9.89 21.74
CA PRO A 8 12.30 11.02 20.90
C PRO A 8 13.05 10.94 19.57
N ILE A 9 12.29 10.87 18.46
CA ILE A 9 12.82 10.83 17.11
C ILE A 9 13.30 12.25 16.77
N THR A 10 14.62 12.46 16.80
CA THR A 10 15.26 13.61 16.18
C THR A 10 14.80 13.68 14.72
N SER A 11 14.34 14.85 14.29
CA SER A 11 13.74 15.12 12.98
C SER A 11 14.69 14.81 11.83
N VAL A 12 14.76 13.55 11.41
CA VAL A 12 15.33 13.17 10.12
C VAL A 12 14.18 13.22 9.14
N VAL A 13 14.19 14.24 8.27
CA VAL A 13 13.28 14.34 7.12
C VAL A 13 13.56 13.13 6.23
N VAL A 14 12.81 12.04 6.45
CA VAL A 14 12.84 10.88 5.55
C VAL A 14 12.06 11.29 4.30
N SER A 15 12.78 11.85 3.33
CA SER A 15 12.31 11.89 1.97
C SER A 15 12.02 10.45 1.49
N PRO A 16 10.93 10.20 0.75
CA PRO A 16 10.70 8.89 0.13
C PRO A 16 11.96 8.50 -0.66
N PRO A 17 12.35 7.22 -0.68
CA PRO A 17 13.57 6.79 -1.33
C PRO A 17 13.52 7.22 -2.80
N LYS A 18 14.26 8.30 -3.11
CA LYS A 18 14.59 8.65 -4.49
C LYS A 18 15.37 7.46 -5.02
N SER A 19 14.97 6.96 -6.19
CA SER A 19 15.68 5.92 -6.92
C SER A 19 17.04 6.46 -7.41
N SER A 20 17.96 6.70 -6.48
CA SER A 20 19.37 6.91 -6.77
C SER A 20 20.00 5.52 -6.86
N ALA A 21 20.33 5.10 -8.08
CA ALA A 21 21.27 4.04 -8.42
C ALA A 21 21.44 2.92 -7.37
N ALA A 22 20.60 1.89 -7.49
CA ALA A 22 20.81 0.51 -7.08
C ALA A 22 21.86 0.26 -5.98
N SER A 23 21.48 0.39 -4.70
CA SER A 23 22.03 -0.53 -3.71
C SER A 23 21.63 -1.93 -4.15
N LYS A 24 22.60 -2.79 -4.47
CA LYS A 24 22.38 -4.20 -4.87
C LYS A 24 21.71 -5.06 -3.77
N ASN A 25 21.48 -4.48 -2.61
CA ASN A 25 20.86 -5.14 -1.47
C ASN A 25 19.33 -5.00 -1.54
N PRO A 26 18.59 -6.09 -1.25
CA PRO A 26 17.14 -6.03 -1.18
C PRO A 26 16.71 -5.08 -0.07
N VAL A 27 15.68 -4.27 -0.33
CA VAL A 27 14.99 -3.51 0.70
C VAL A 27 14.05 -4.48 1.42
N VAL A 28 14.28 -4.67 2.73
CA VAL A 28 13.48 -5.59 3.57
C VAL A 28 12.54 -4.79 4.44
N PHE A 29 11.27 -5.19 4.42
CA PHE A 29 10.22 -4.62 5.27
C PHE A 29 9.63 -5.69 6.19
N THR A 30 9.38 -5.33 7.44
CA THR A 30 8.73 -6.17 8.44
C THR A 30 7.34 -5.64 8.74
N VAL A 31 6.31 -6.46 8.54
CA VAL A 31 4.91 -6.12 8.81
C VAL A 31 4.52 -6.61 10.20
N TRP A 32 4.22 -5.70 11.13
CA TRP A 32 3.81 -6.07 12.47
C TRP A 32 2.29 -6.16 12.59
N LYS A 33 1.74 -7.34 12.32
CA LYS A 33 0.28 -7.58 12.26
C LYS A 33 -0.44 -7.61 13.62
N LYS A 34 0.27 -7.48 14.74
CA LYS A 34 -0.34 -7.57 16.07
C LYS A 34 -0.84 -6.19 16.48
N SER A 35 -2.16 -6.00 16.47
CA SER A 35 -2.77 -4.77 16.98
C SER A 35 -2.45 -4.60 18.47
N LEU A 36 -1.81 -3.49 18.83
CA LEU A 36 -1.53 -3.10 20.23
C LEU A 36 -2.71 -2.35 20.86
N LEU A 37 -3.69 -1.93 20.05
CA LEU A 37 -4.80 -1.07 20.45
C LEU A 37 -6.10 -1.72 19.98
N PHE A 38 -6.97 -2.06 20.93
CA PHE A 38 -8.17 -2.91 20.75
C PHE A 38 -9.23 -2.43 19.74
N ASN A 39 -9.02 -1.37 18.96
CA ASN A 39 -10.00 -0.81 18.04
C ASN A 39 -9.39 -0.25 16.73
N TYR A 40 -8.15 -0.61 16.41
CA TYR A 40 -7.48 -0.10 15.21
C TYR A 40 -7.23 -1.23 14.21
N ASP A 41 -7.83 -1.11 13.03
CA ASP A 41 -7.69 -2.05 11.90
C ASP A 41 -6.52 -1.61 11.00
N GLY A 42 -5.30 -1.79 11.52
CA GLY A 42 -4.08 -1.34 10.88
C GLY A 42 -2.82 -2.03 11.41
N PHE A 43 -1.70 -1.79 10.74
CA PHE A 43 -0.40 -2.35 11.13
C PHE A 43 0.75 -1.41 10.78
N PRO A 44 1.79 -1.33 11.64
CA PRO A 44 3.03 -0.65 11.29
C PRO A 44 3.96 -1.54 10.45
N VAL A 45 4.73 -0.89 9.58
CA VAL A 45 5.76 -1.49 8.73
C VAL A 45 7.11 -0.89 9.06
N PHE A 46 8.10 -1.75 9.34
CA PHE A 46 9.45 -1.34 9.73
C PHE A 46 10.48 -1.71 8.66
N ASP A 47 11.56 -0.95 8.56
CA ASP A 47 12.73 -1.31 7.75
C ASP A 47 13.59 -2.37 8.46
N SER A 48 14.68 -2.79 7.81
CA SER A 48 15.65 -3.74 8.38
C SER A 48 16.39 -3.20 9.62
N ASN A 49 16.36 -1.90 9.88
CA ASN A 49 16.99 -1.26 11.03
C ASN A 49 16.03 -1.10 12.21
N GLY A 50 14.74 -1.46 12.04
CA GLY A 50 13.70 -1.29 13.06
C GLY A 50 13.07 0.11 13.06
N ASN A 51 13.32 0.94 12.05
CA ASN A 51 12.66 2.24 11.92
C ASN A 51 11.24 2.07 11.37
N LEU A 52 10.29 2.81 11.93
CA LEU A 52 8.93 2.88 11.38
C LEU A 52 9.00 3.57 10.01
N VAL A 53 8.61 2.86 8.95
CA VAL A 53 8.57 3.40 7.58
C VAL A 53 7.15 3.81 7.22
N PHE A 54 6.20 2.93 7.52
CA PHE A 54 4.80 3.19 7.22
C PHE A 54 3.87 2.81 8.36
N ARG A 55 2.78 3.55 8.47
CA ARG A 55 1.56 3.11 9.17
C ARG A 55 0.51 2.79 8.11
N VAL A 56 -0.04 1.59 8.16
CA VAL A 56 -1.16 1.17 7.32
C VAL A 56 -2.39 1.20 8.18
N ASP A 57 -3.32 2.07 7.82
CA ASP A 57 -4.52 2.32 8.61
C ASP A 57 -5.76 2.19 7.71
N ASN A 58 -6.80 1.51 8.18
CA ASN A 58 -8.11 1.45 7.54
C ASN A 58 -9.03 2.51 8.18
N TYR A 59 -9.28 3.61 7.46
CA TYR A 59 -9.98 4.77 8.03
C TYR A 59 -11.52 4.69 7.96
N VAL A 60 -12.12 3.56 7.54
CA VAL A 60 -13.57 3.51 7.33
C VAL A 60 -14.28 2.46 8.18
N THR A 61 -14.92 2.92 9.25
CA THR A 61 -16.07 2.24 9.85
C THR A 61 -17.26 2.33 8.89
N GLY A 62 -17.67 1.22 8.25
CA GLY A 62 -18.86 1.20 7.39
C GLY A 62 -18.69 0.63 5.98
N GLY A 63 -17.58 -0.05 5.68
CA GLY A 63 -17.54 -1.03 4.59
C GLY A 63 -17.00 -0.56 3.23
N ASN A 64 -16.46 0.66 3.12
CA ASN A 64 -15.91 1.14 1.84
C ASN A 64 -14.42 0.79 1.63
N GLY A 65 -13.75 0.23 2.64
CA GLY A 65 -12.43 -0.40 2.51
C GLY A 65 -11.33 0.54 2.00
N GLU A 66 -11.27 1.77 2.50
CA GLU A 66 -10.19 2.70 2.15
C GLU A 66 -9.01 2.51 3.09
N ILE A 67 -7.86 2.20 2.50
CA ILE A 67 -6.60 1.95 3.20
C ILE A 67 -5.68 3.13 2.93
N VAL A 68 -5.13 3.73 3.98
CA VAL A 68 -4.18 4.83 3.88
C VAL A 68 -2.82 4.36 4.37
N LEU A 69 -1.80 4.60 3.55
CA LEU A 69 -0.40 4.41 3.88
C LEU A 69 0.18 5.76 4.30
N MET A 70 0.52 5.90 5.58
CA MET A 70 1.12 7.10 6.14
C MET A 70 2.61 6.92 6.40
N ASP A 71 3.37 8.01 6.32
CA ASP A 71 4.77 8.02 6.77
C ASP A 71 4.89 8.02 8.30
N ALA A 72 6.13 8.00 8.81
CA ALA A 72 6.42 8.05 10.25
C ALA A 72 5.88 9.31 10.95
N PHE A 73 5.63 10.39 10.21
CA PHE A 73 5.09 11.66 10.71
C PHE A 73 3.57 11.73 10.64
N GLY A 74 2.90 10.69 10.11
CA GLY A 74 1.45 10.64 9.95
C GLY A 74 0.93 11.34 8.70
N ARG A 75 1.79 11.66 7.73
CA ARG A 75 1.35 12.24 6.44
C ARG A 75 0.92 11.12 5.51
N SER A 76 -0.24 11.27 4.88
CA SER A 76 -0.70 10.34 3.84
C SER A 76 0.27 10.33 2.65
N VAL A 77 0.82 9.17 2.31
CA VAL A 77 1.69 9.00 1.14
C VAL A 77 0.90 8.37 -0.01
N VAL A 78 0.08 7.38 0.30
CA VAL A 78 -0.75 6.66 -0.68
C VAL A 78 -2.10 6.35 -0.07
N THR A 79 -3.16 6.52 -0.86
CA THR A 79 -4.50 6.08 -0.51
C THR A 79 -4.96 5.01 -1.48
N ILE A 80 -5.50 3.92 -0.96
CA ILE A 80 -5.95 2.75 -1.73
C ILE A 80 -7.43 2.55 -1.44
N GLY A 81 -8.26 2.61 -2.49
CA GLY A 81 -9.71 2.50 -2.34
C GLY A 81 -10.32 1.57 -3.38
N ARG A 82 -11.47 0.98 -3.04
CA ARG A 82 -12.19 0.11 -3.97
C ARG A 82 -12.82 0.92 -5.10
N LYS A 83 -12.69 0.44 -6.34
CA LYS A 83 -13.30 1.09 -7.50
C LYS A 83 -14.82 1.01 -7.40
N ARG A 84 -15.49 2.16 -7.27
CA ARG A 84 -16.95 2.24 -7.18
C ARG A 84 -17.58 1.74 -8.50
N LYS A 85 -18.66 0.96 -8.40
CA LYS A 85 -19.44 0.43 -9.54
C LYS A 85 -18.70 -0.55 -10.47
N SER A 86 -17.66 -1.23 -9.99
CA SER A 86 -16.97 -2.28 -10.76
C SER A 86 -17.53 -3.67 -10.39
N LEU A 87 -17.79 -4.52 -11.39
CA LEU A 87 -18.09 -5.95 -11.19
C LEU A 87 -16.83 -6.77 -10.88
N SER A 88 -15.66 -6.23 -11.21
CA SER A 88 -14.36 -6.81 -10.87
C SER A 88 -13.88 -6.33 -9.50
N ASP A 89 -13.12 -7.18 -8.80
CA ASP A 89 -12.42 -6.81 -7.58
C ASP A 89 -11.19 -5.95 -7.89
N THR A 90 -11.46 -4.67 -8.20
CA THR A 90 -10.47 -3.68 -8.61
C THR A 90 -10.32 -2.61 -7.54
N TRP A 91 -9.06 -2.32 -7.24
CA TRP A 91 -8.59 -1.30 -6.33
C TRP A 91 -7.92 -0.18 -7.11
N GLN A 92 -8.05 1.05 -6.61
CA GLN A 92 -7.43 2.25 -7.18
C GLN A 92 -6.44 2.82 -6.17
N VAL A 93 -5.29 3.23 -6.68
CA VAL A 93 -4.18 3.76 -5.88
C VAL A 93 -4.01 5.23 -6.23
N TYR A 94 -3.99 6.08 -5.21
CA TYR A 94 -3.92 7.53 -5.29
C TYR A 94 -2.69 8.05 -4.57
N ASP A 95 -2.11 9.14 -5.07
CA ASP A 95 -1.01 9.81 -4.39
C ASP A 95 -1.57 10.71 -3.27
N GLY A 96 -1.11 10.48 -2.03
CA GLY A 96 -1.58 11.19 -0.84
C GLY A 96 -3.08 11.05 -0.58
N GLU A 97 -3.71 12.12 -0.11
CA GLU A 97 -5.16 12.22 0.15
C GLU A 97 -6.01 12.53 -1.10
N THR A 98 -5.40 12.75 -2.26
CA THR A 98 -6.13 13.20 -3.46
C THR A 98 -6.79 12.03 -4.17
N THR A 99 -8.11 11.86 -3.99
CA THR A 99 -8.88 10.75 -4.62
C THR A 99 -9.41 11.05 -6.03
N LEU A 100 -8.90 12.11 -6.68
CA LEU A 100 -9.45 12.60 -7.96
C LEU A 100 -8.94 11.84 -9.19
N VAL A 101 -7.64 11.55 -9.23
CA VAL A 101 -6.99 10.90 -10.37
C VAL A 101 -6.20 9.70 -9.84
N PRO A 102 -6.63 8.47 -10.14
CA PRO A 102 -5.84 7.30 -9.75
C PRO A 102 -4.52 7.33 -10.50
N ARG A 103 -3.46 6.91 -9.83
CA ARG A 103 -2.16 6.65 -10.45
C ARG A 103 -2.09 5.24 -11.02
N PHE A 104 -2.70 4.29 -10.31
CA PHE A 104 -2.76 2.89 -10.71
C PHE A 104 -4.14 2.29 -10.45
N SER A 105 -4.47 1.29 -11.24
CA SER A 105 -5.57 0.37 -10.98
C SER A 105 -5.01 -1.03 -10.77
N VAL A 106 -5.33 -1.67 -9.65
CA VAL A 106 -4.94 -3.04 -9.33
C VAL A 106 -6.18 -3.91 -9.40
N THR A 107 -6.20 -4.88 -10.31
CA THR A 107 -7.35 -5.78 -10.48
C THR A 107 -6.97 -7.17 -10.07
N LYS A 108 -7.69 -7.73 -9.10
CA LYS A 108 -7.54 -9.12 -8.71
C LYS A 108 -7.95 -10.02 -9.86
N HIS A 109 -7.11 -10.98 -10.19
CA HIS A 109 -7.44 -11.98 -11.18
C HIS A 109 -8.39 -13.00 -10.54
N MET A 110 -9.65 -12.99 -10.99
CA MET A 110 -10.70 -13.88 -10.48
C MET A 110 -10.93 -14.99 -11.50
N ASN A 111 -10.06 -15.99 -11.52
CA ASN A 111 -10.28 -17.18 -12.32
C ASN A 111 -10.18 -18.44 -11.44
N ILE A 112 -11.19 -19.30 -11.56
CA ILE A 112 -11.34 -20.56 -10.80
C ILE A 112 -10.31 -21.61 -11.30
N PHE A 113 -9.73 -21.38 -12.48
CA PHE A 113 -8.67 -22.21 -13.04
C PHE A 113 -7.28 -21.70 -12.63
N ASN A 114 -6.43 -22.67 -12.25
CA ASN A 114 -5.09 -22.52 -11.69
C ASN A 114 -4.19 -21.56 -12.49
N THR A 115 -4.24 -20.27 -12.16
CA THR A 115 -3.36 -19.24 -12.72
C THR A 115 -2.38 -18.79 -11.65
N LYS A 116 -1.11 -18.62 -12.04
CA LYS A 116 -0.05 -18.14 -11.14
C LYS A 116 -0.25 -16.68 -10.74
N SER A 117 -0.98 -15.94 -11.57
CA SER A 117 -1.27 -14.51 -11.46
C SER A 117 -2.39 -14.23 -10.48
N LEU A 118 -2.07 -13.47 -9.44
CA LEU A 118 -2.97 -13.00 -8.41
C LEU A 118 -3.63 -11.67 -8.78
N ALA A 119 -2.87 -10.75 -9.38
CA ALA A 119 -3.37 -9.43 -9.72
C ALA A 119 -2.57 -8.75 -10.85
N TYR A 120 -3.24 -7.83 -11.54
CA TYR A 120 -2.64 -6.97 -12.55
C TYR A 120 -2.62 -5.53 -12.08
N VAL A 121 -1.48 -4.87 -12.19
CA VAL A 121 -1.30 -3.44 -11.91
C VAL A 121 -1.19 -2.71 -13.24
N CYS A 122 -2.16 -1.85 -13.51
CA CYS A 122 -2.16 -0.98 -14.68
C CYS A 122 -1.94 0.46 -14.26
N LYS A 123 -1.19 1.22 -15.08
CA LYS A 123 -1.07 2.67 -14.91
C LYS A 123 -2.33 3.35 -15.42
N GLU A 124 -2.87 4.25 -14.61
CA GLU A 124 -4.01 5.07 -14.95
C GLU A 124 -3.48 6.46 -15.37
N GLY A 125 -3.83 6.90 -16.59
CA GLY A 125 -3.37 8.19 -17.13
C GLY A 125 -2.84 8.15 -18.57
N SER A 126 -3.52 8.93 -19.42
CA SER A 126 -3.07 9.48 -20.71
C SER A 126 -3.17 8.64 -22.00
N SER A 127 -4.20 7.81 -22.15
CA SER A 127 -4.63 7.37 -23.49
C SER A 127 -5.98 7.98 -23.84
N LYS A 128 -6.05 8.70 -24.97
CA LYS A 128 -7.31 9.19 -25.60
C LYS A 128 -8.21 8.04 -26.09
N ASN A 129 -7.73 6.80 -26.00
CA ASN A 129 -8.50 5.59 -26.27
C ASN A 129 -8.75 4.86 -24.95
N ASN A 130 -10.03 4.75 -24.58
CA ASN A 130 -10.53 4.10 -23.36
C ASN A 130 -10.14 2.62 -23.18
N ASN A 131 -9.41 2.02 -24.14
CA ASN A 131 -9.11 0.59 -24.20
C ASN A 131 -7.66 0.21 -23.90
N THR A 132 -6.71 1.14 -23.80
CA THR A 132 -5.29 0.79 -23.57
C THR A 132 -4.84 1.12 -22.15
N ARG A 133 -5.30 0.33 -21.17
CA ARG A 133 -4.64 0.28 -19.86
C ARG A 133 -3.25 -0.31 -20.05
N ILE A 134 -2.21 0.42 -19.65
CA ILE A 134 -0.83 -0.07 -19.75
C ILE A 134 -0.58 -0.99 -18.56
N LEU A 135 -0.45 -2.29 -18.82
CA LEU A 135 -0.01 -3.27 -17.82
C LEU A 135 1.42 -2.94 -17.42
N MET A 136 1.64 -2.67 -16.14
CA MET A 136 2.97 -2.38 -15.59
C MET A 136 3.54 -3.55 -14.81
N TYR A 137 2.71 -4.19 -13.99
CA TYR A 137 3.15 -5.30 -13.17
C TYR A 137 2.09 -6.40 -13.16
N GLU A 138 2.57 -7.64 -13.19
CA GLU A 138 1.82 -8.83 -12.87
C GLU A 138 2.32 -9.33 -11.51
N ILE A 139 1.38 -9.60 -10.60
CA ILE A 139 1.67 -10.09 -9.26
C ILE A 139 1.37 -11.58 -9.26
N ASP A 140 2.40 -12.39 -9.10
CA ASP A 140 2.31 -13.84 -9.04
C ASP A 140 2.58 -14.38 -7.63
N GLY A 141 2.21 -15.65 -7.39
CA GLY A 141 2.60 -16.40 -6.21
C GLY A 141 1.41 -16.87 -5.39
N SER A 142 1.65 -17.14 -4.11
CA SER A 142 0.59 -17.49 -3.16
C SER A 142 0.85 -16.78 -1.84
N TYR A 143 -0.22 -16.41 -1.17
CA TYR A 143 -0.18 -15.83 0.17
C TYR A 143 -1.11 -16.63 1.07
N ALA A 144 -0.60 -17.08 2.21
CA ALA A 144 -1.40 -17.81 3.19
C ALA A 144 -2.41 -16.84 3.81
N GLN A 145 -3.69 -17.18 3.68
CA GLN A 145 -4.80 -16.42 4.23
C GLN A 145 -5.06 -16.81 5.70
#